data_AF-A0A6C0H3P4-F1
#
_entry.id   AF-A0A6C0H3P4-F1
#
_cell.length_a   1.000
_cell.length_b   1.000
_cell.length_c   1.000
_cell.angle_alpha   90.00
_cell.angle_beta   90.00
_cell.angle_gamma   90.00
#
_symmetry.space_group_name_H-M   'P 1'
#
loop_
_entity.id
_entity.type
_entity.pdbx_description
1 polymer ?
#
loop_
_entity_poly.entity_id
_entity_poly.type
_entity_poly.pdbx_seq_one_letter_code
_entity_poly.pdbx_strand_id
1 'polypeptide(L)'
;MYEDKAQERMIVLDEIFQTNCPELDIGERSGWTSYIDFIKPDELGEAHVMKGKDVTSRKFIVFKSEVQTNGNKVRLFTTFFQRYNSELVYHSAGHYGTNMFLTSGGACLMQMKLLRDLLCNGSVDLTVEKMRECRIGYRDFLELEKIDPNSIDTIILGWSD
;
A
#
# COMPACT_ATOMS: atom_id res chain seq x y z
N MET A 1 -25.45 9.58 -1.91
CA MET A 1 -24.58 9.34 -0.73
C MET A 1 -23.80 8.02 -0.78
N TYR A 2 -24.43 6.84 -1.01
CA TYR A 2 -23.66 5.60 -1.19
C TYR A 2 -22.99 5.50 -2.57
N GLU A 3 -23.69 5.94 -3.62
CA GLU A 3 -23.16 6.00 -4.99
C GLU A 3 -21.92 6.89 -5.09
N ASP A 4 -21.92 8.04 -4.42
CA ASP A 4 -20.80 8.99 -4.42
C ASP A 4 -19.50 8.36 -3.89
N LYS A 5 -19.57 7.57 -2.81
CA LYS A 5 -18.40 6.90 -2.23
C LYS A 5 -17.87 5.76 -3.11
N ALA A 6 -18.75 5.05 -3.82
CA ALA A 6 -18.34 4.00 -4.75
C ALA A 6 -17.64 4.59 -5.97
N GLN A 7 -18.21 5.67 -6.53
CA GLN A 7 -17.61 6.40 -7.64
C GLN A 7 -16.26 7.00 -7.25
N GLU A 8 -16.16 7.62 -6.07
CA GLU A 8 -14.90 8.16 -5.57
C GLU A 8 -13.82 7.08 -5.40
N ARG A 9 -14.18 5.90 -4.87
CA ARG A 9 -13.26 4.76 -4.81
C ARG A 9 -12.78 4.34 -6.20
N MET A 10 -13.66 4.28 -7.19
CA MET A 10 -13.27 3.92 -8.55
C MET A 10 -12.28 4.92 -9.15
N ILE A 11 -12.51 6.22 -8.95
CA ILE A 11 -11.60 7.27 -9.43
C ILE A 11 -10.23 7.11 -8.79
N VAL A 12 -10.15 6.99 -7.46
CA VAL A 12 -8.87 6.84 -6.74
C VAL A 12 -8.14 5.55 -7.14
N LEU A 13 -8.87 4.44 -7.35
CA LEU A 13 -8.28 3.19 -7.80
C LEU A 13 -7.74 3.30 -9.25
N ASP A 14 -8.47 3.97 -10.13
CA ASP A 14 -8.02 4.21 -11.50
C ASP A 14 -6.72 5.04 -11.50
N GLU A 15 -6.65 6.11 -10.71
CA GLU A 15 -5.44 6.91 -10.52
C GLU A 15 -4.25 6.05 -10.03
N ILE A 16 -4.47 5.19 -9.03
CA ILE A 16 -3.42 4.28 -8.53
C ILE A 16 -2.88 3.39 -9.66
N PHE A 17 -3.75 2.73 -10.43
CA PHE A 17 -3.32 1.79 -11.46
C PHE A 17 -2.86 2.46 -12.77
N GLN A 18 -3.19 3.73 -12.98
CA GLN A 18 -2.63 4.56 -14.05
C GLN A 18 -1.27 5.15 -13.72
N THR A 19 -0.79 5.04 -12.46
CA THR A 19 0.57 5.44 -12.06
C THR A 19 1.60 4.95 -13.07
N ASN A 20 2.44 5.87 -13.55
CA ASN A 20 3.49 5.57 -14.51
C ASN A 20 4.63 4.81 -13.81
N CYS A 21 4.60 3.49 -13.89
CA CYS A 21 5.60 2.59 -13.32
C CYS A 21 5.74 1.34 -14.20
N PRO A 22 6.89 0.63 -14.12
CA PRO A 22 7.10 -0.60 -14.87
C PRO A 22 6.08 -1.69 -14.54
N GLU A 23 5.88 -2.61 -15.49
CA GLU A 23 5.06 -3.79 -15.28
C GLU A 23 5.89 -4.95 -14.68
N LEU A 24 5.39 -5.58 -13.63
CA LEU A 24 5.95 -6.79 -13.05
C LEU A 24 5.17 -7.99 -13.54
N ASP A 25 5.82 -8.83 -14.35
CA ASP A 25 5.29 -10.13 -14.75
C ASP A 25 5.60 -11.17 -13.66
N ILE A 26 4.55 -11.68 -13.02
CA ILE A 26 4.67 -12.72 -11.99
C ILE A 26 4.49 -14.13 -12.56
N GLY A 27 4.27 -14.27 -13.88
CA GLY A 27 4.03 -15.52 -14.57
C GLY A 27 2.80 -16.25 -14.05
N GLU A 28 2.91 -17.57 -13.90
CA GLU A 28 1.83 -18.43 -13.39
C GLU A 28 1.76 -18.50 -11.85
N ARG A 29 2.55 -17.69 -11.13
CA ARG A 29 2.62 -17.76 -9.67
C ARG A 29 1.30 -17.30 -9.03
N SER A 30 0.88 -18.04 -8.01
CA SER A 30 -0.28 -17.72 -7.19
C SER A 30 -0.03 -18.10 -5.73
N GLY A 31 -0.49 -17.27 -4.79
CA GLY A 31 -0.44 -17.59 -3.37
C GLY A 31 -1.55 -18.58 -3.01
N TRP A 32 -1.27 -19.46 -2.04
CA TRP A 32 -2.19 -20.53 -1.64
C TRP A 32 -3.56 -20.01 -1.20
N THR A 33 -3.60 -18.86 -0.53
CA THR A 33 -4.84 -18.23 -0.05
C THR A 33 -5.40 -17.18 -1.03
N SER A 34 -4.97 -17.22 -2.29
CA SER A 34 -5.21 -16.17 -3.31
C SER A 34 -4.65 -14.79 -2.94
N TYR A 35 -3.81 -14.71 -1.90
CA TYR A 35 -3.03 -13.52 -1.58
C TYR A 35 -1.84 -13.41 -2.54
N ILE A 36 -1.37 -12.18 -2.78
CA ILE A 36 -0.16 -11.89 -3.55
C ILE A 36 0.93 -11.43 -2.57
N ASP A 37 1.37 -12.35 -1.73
CA ASP A 37 2.34 -12.13 -0.65
C ASP A 37 3.74 -12.71 -0.95
N PHE A 38 3.90 -13.44 -2.05
CA PHE A 38 5.12 -14.14 -2.43
C PHE A 38 6.14 -13.30 -3.20
N ILE A 39 5.75 -12.11 -3.68
CA ILE A 39 6.66 -11.20 -4.40
C ILE A 39 7.77 -10.76 -3.44
N LYS A 40 9.01 -10.77 -3.91
CA LYS A 40 10.18 -10.34 -3.16
C LYS A 40 10.66 -8.94 -3.58
N PRO A 41 11.34 -8.19 -2.69
CA PRO A 41 11.84 -6.85 -3.01
C PRO A 41 12.87 -6.79 -4.16
N ASP A 42 13.69 -7.84 -4.33
CA ASP A 42 14.70 -7.95 -5.38
C ASP A 42 14.07 -8.13 -6.78
N GLU A 43 12.85 -8.68 -6.86
CA GLU A 43 12.11 -8.80 -8.12
C GLU A 43 11.70 -7.44 -8.72
N LEU A 44 11.73 -6.37 -7.93
CA LEU A 44 11.51 -5.01 -8.46
C LEU A 44 12.78 -4.41 -9.09
N GLY A 45 13.94 -5.04 -8.91
CA GLY A 45 15.23 -4.48 -9.32
C GLY A 45 15.44 -3.07 -8.75
N GLU A 46 15.88 -2.15 -9.61
CA GLU A 46 16.06 -0.73 -9.30
C GLU A 46 14.74 0.03 -9.10
N ALA A 47 13.60 -0.54 -9.51
CA ALA A 47 12.31 0.13 -9.33
C ALA A 47 11.89 0.12 -7.85
N HIS A 48 11.21 1.19 -7.45
CA HIS A 48 10.56 1.32 -6.15
C HIS A 48 9.09 0.91 -6.18
N VAL A 49 8.47 0.93 -7.36
CA VAL A 49 7.08 0.56 -7.57
C VAL A 49 6.95 -0.12 -8.91
N MET A 50 6.16 -1.19 -8.95
CA MET A 50 5.76 -1.86 -10.18
C MET A 50 4.29 -2.27 -10.08
N LYS A 51 3.62 -2.40 -11.21
CA LYS A 51 2.22 -2.86 -11.28
C LYS A 51 2.10 -4.11 -12.14
N GLY A 52 1.01 -4.85 -12.00
CA GLY A 52 0.81 -6.03 -12.84
C GLY A 52 -0.57 -6.62 -12.69
N LYS A 53 -0.73 -7.79 -13.30
CA LYS A 53 -1.91 -8.64 -13.18
C LYS A 53 -1.48 -10.05 -12.79
N ASP A 54 -2.28 -10.69 -11.97
CA ASP A 54 -2.06 -12.10 -11.66
C ASP A 54 -2.72 -13.03 -12.69
N VAL A 55 -2.58 -14.34 -12.48
CA VAL A 55 -3.15 -15.40 -13.33
C VAL A 55 -4.68 -15.33 -13.46
N THR A 56 -5.36 -14.63 -12.54
CA THR A 56 -6.81 -14.42 -12.57
C THR A 56 -7.19 -13.03 -13.12
N SER A 57 -6.23 -12.29 -13.68
CA SER A 57 -6.38 -10.92 -14.18
C SER A 57 -6.68 -9.87 -13.10
N ARG A 58 -6.46 -10.17 -11.82
CA ARG A 58 -6.58 -9.19 -10.73
C ARG A 58 -5.41 -8.22 -10.79
N LYS A 59 -5.71 -6.93 -10.74
CA LYS A 59 -4.67 -5.89 -10.73
C LYS A 59 -3.95 -5.87 -9.38
N PHE A 60 -2.65 -5.63 -9.42
CA PHE A 60 -1.86 -5.35 -8.23
C PHE A 60 -0.82 -4.25 -8.49
N ILE A 61 -0.40 -3.60 -7.41
CA ILE A 61 0.75 -2.70 -7.37
C ILE A 61 1.61 -3.12 -6.18
N VAL A 62 2.90 -3.26 -6.40
CA VAL A 62 3.89 -3.63 -5.37
C VAL A 62 4.89 -2.51 -5.25
N PHE A 63 5.22 -2.12 -4.02
CA PHE A 63 6.11 -1.00 -3.78
C PHE A 63 6.98 -1.17 -2.53
N LYS A 64 8.17 -0.59 -2.62
CA LYS A 64 9.10 -0.31 -1.52
C LYS A 64 8.76 1.06 -0.97
N SER A 65 8.69 1.20 0.34
CA SER A 65 8.64 2.51 0.98
C SER A 65 9.44 2.50 2.27
N GLU A 66 9.80 3.68 2.74
CA GLU A 66 10.40 3.87 4.06
C GLU A 66 9.59 4.86 4.88
N VAL A 67 9.57 4.65 6.19
CA VAL A 67 9.00 5.60 7.15
C VAL A 67 10.14 6.24 7.89
N GLN A 68 10.13 7.57 7.94
CA GLN A 68 11.04 8.35 8.77
C GLN A 68 10.31 8.84 10.02
N THR A 69 10.87 8.50 11.19
CA THR A 69 10.36 8.89 12.51
C THR A 69 11.52 9.34 13.38
N ASN A 70 11.61 10.63 13.71
CA ASN A 70 12.63 11.18 14.62
C ASN A 70 14.06 10.69 14.28
N GLY A 71 14.40 10.63 12.99
CA GLY A 71 15.71 10.16 12.50
C GLY A 71 15.85 8.64 12.34
N ASN A 72 14.89 7.84 12.81
CA ASN A 72 14.85 6.40 12.54
C ASN A 72 14.16 6.13 11.21
N LYS A 73 14.60 5.06 10.53
CA LYS A 73 14.02 4.60 9.27
C LYS A 73 13.47 3.18 9.41
N VAL A 74 12.26 2.96 8.94
CA VAL A 74 11.64 1.63 8.86
C VAL A 74 11.32 1.32 7.41
N ARG A 75 11.90 0.25 6.87
CA ARG A 75 11.60 -0.22 5.51
C ARG A 75 10.30 -1.01 5.50
N LEU A 76 9.43 -0.67 4.57
CA LEU A 76 8.17 -1.32 4.27
C LEU A 76 8.22 -1.91 2.87
N PHE A 77 7.49 -3.00 2.69
CA PHE A 77 7.26 -3.60 1.38
C PHE A 77 5.83 -4.08 1.33
N THR A 78 5.08 -3.69 0.31
CA THR A 78 3.63 -3.93 0.28
C THR A 78 3.17 -4.20 -1.14
N THR A 79 2.39 -5.27 -1.28
CA THR A 79 1.55 -5.54 -2.44
C THR A 79 0.14 -5.10 -2.13
N PHE A 80 -0.37 -4.12 -2.86
CA PHE A 80 -1.78 -3.70 -2.85
C PHE A 80 -2.49 -4.28 -4.07
N PHE A 81 -3.55 -5.07 -3.86
CA PHE A 81 -4.14 -5.86 -4.94
C PHE A 81 -5.65 -6.01 -4.81
N GLN A 82 -6.31 -6.22 -5.95
CA GLN A 82 -7.72 -6.56 -5.99
C GLN A 82 -7.93 -7.99 -5.47
N ARG A 83 -8.81 -8.18 -4.48
CA ARG A 83 -9.05 -9.50 -3.89
C ARG A 83 -9.92 -10.39 -4.78
N TYR A 84 -11.00 -9.83 -5.33
CA TYR A 84 -11.97 -10.53 -6.17
C TYR A 84 -12.25 -9.74 -7.45
N ASN A 85 -12.37 -10.41 -8.60
CA ASN A 85 -12.52 -9.76 -9.91
C ASN A 85 -13.77 -8.88 -10.04
N SER A 86 -14.85 -9.22 -9.34
CA SER A 86 -16.15 -8.54 -9.42
C SER A 86 -16.37 -7.48 -8.34
N GLU A 87 -15.40 -7.26 -7.44
CA GLU A 87 -15.60 -6.44 -6.26
C GLU A 87 -14.57 -5.31 -6.15
N LEU A 88 -14.99 -4.19 -5.56
CA LEU A 88 -14.12 -3.08 -5.15
C LEU A 88 -13.40 -3.38 -3.82
N VAL A 89 -13.04 -4.65 -3.60
CA VAL A 89 -12.37 -5.11 -2.39
C VAL A 89 -10.89 -5.27 -2.71
N TYR A 90 -10.08 -4.42 -2.08
CA TYR A 90 -8.62 -4.41 -2.22
C TYR A 90 -7.95 -4.73 -0.90
N HIS A 91 -6.81 -5.40 -0.95
CA HIS A 91 -6.05 -5.80 0.23
C HIS A 91 -4.59 -5.39 0.08
N SER A 92 -3.94 -5.27 1.23
CA SER A 92 -2.49 -5.21 1.37
C SER A 92 -1.98 -6.59 1.79
N ALA A 93 -0.84 -6.98 1.24
CA ALA A 93 -0.15 -8.21 1.59
C ALA A 93 1.35 -8.06 1.35
N GLY A 94 2.12 -8.92 1.99
CA GLY A 94 3.56 -8.95 1.86
C GLY A 94 4.13 -9.90 2.89
N HIS A 95 5.01 -10.80 2.44
CA HIS A 95 5.73 -11.71 3.31
C HIS A 95 7.08 -11.13 3.77
N TYR A 96 7.60 -10.12 3.06
CA TYR A 96 8.91 -9.54 3.31
C TYR A 96 8.79 -8.22 4.06
N GLY A 97 8.99 -8.27 5.38
CA GLY A 97 8.96 -7.08 6.23
C GLY A 97 7.54 -6.65 6.57
N THR A 98 7.39 -5.35 6.83
CA THR A 98 6.16 -4.78 7.37
C THR A 98 5.31 -4.15 6.26
N ASN A 99 4.02 -4.50 6.23
CA ASN A 99 3.07 -3.90 5.31
C ASN A 99 2.69 -2.48 5.75
N MET A 100 2.46 -1.58 4.79
CA MET A 100 2.05 -0.20 5.07
C MET A 100 0.65 -0.13 5.69
N PHE A 101 -0.27 -1.01 5.27
CA PHE A 101 -1.66 -1.01 5.70
C PHE A 101 -2.06 -2.31 6.39
N LEU A 102 -2.92 -2.22 7.40
CA LEU A 102 -3.79 -3.32 7.80
C LEU A 102 -5.12 -3.25 7.05
N THR A 103 -5.45 -4.32 6.33
CA THR A 103 -6.64 -4.39 5.48
C THR A 103 -7.57 -5.54 5.88
N SER A 104 -7.72 -5.79 7.18
CA SER A 104 -8.75 -6.70 7.66
C SER A 104 -10.14 -6.17 7.25
N GLY A 105 -10.87 -6.95 6.45
CA GLY A 105 -12.12 -6.53 5.81
C GLY A 105 -11.99 -5.68 4.55
N GLY A 106 -10.77 -5.54 4.01
CA GLY A 106 -10.47 -4.77 2.81
C GLY A 106 -10.03 -3.32 3.09
N ALA A 107 -9.44 -2.70 2.08
CA ALA A 107 -8.91 -1.35 2.16
C ALA A 107 -10.03 -0.31 2.15
N CYS A 108 -9.94 0.66 3.06
CA CYS A 108 -10.87 1.79 3.09
C CYS A 108 -10.45 2.88 2.08
N LEU A 109 -11.36 3.81 1.81
CA LEU A 109 -11.09 4.92 0.88
C LEU A 109 -9.91 5.79 1.35
N MET A 110 -9.73 5.99 2.66
CA MET A 110 -8.61 6.79 3.18
C MET A 110 -7.25 6.13 2.91
N GLN A 111 -7.17 4.80 3.01
CA GLN A 111 -5.98 4.04 2.62
C GLN A 111 -5.68 4.17 1.13
N MET A 112 -6.72 4.08 0.28
CA MET A 112 -6.58 4.27 -1.16
C MET A 112 -6.08 5.69 -1.49
N LYS A 113 -6.66 6.72 -0.87
CA LYS A 113 -6.22 8.12 -1.05
C LYS A 113 -4.78 8.31 -0.59
N LEU A 114 -4.39 7.75 0.55
CA LEU A 114 -2.99 7.82 1.02
C LEU A 114 -2.03 7.18 0.02
N LEU A 115 -2.38 5.98 -0.50
CA LEU A 115 -1.56 5.31 -1.51
C LEU A 115 -1.44 6.14 -2.78
N ARG A 116 -2.55 6.68 -3.27
CA ARG A 116 -2.58 7.59 -4.43
C ARG A 116 -1.68 8.79 -4.20
N ASP A 117 -1.78 9.45 -3.05
CA ASP A 117 -0.95 10.60 -2.70
C ASP A 117 0.55 10.22 -2.62
N LEU A 118 0.89 9.04 -2.08
CA LEU A 118 2.26 8.54 -2.02
C LEU A 118 2.84 8.28 -3.41
N LEU A 119 2.06 7.64 -4.28
CA LEU A 119 2.48 7.33 -5.65
C LEU A 119 2.65 8.59 -6.50
N CYS A 120 1.81 9.60 -6.29
CA CYS A 120 1.88 10.87 -7.03
C CYS A 120 3.01 11.78 -6.53
N ASN A 121 3.18 11.89 -5.22
CA ASN A 121 4.07 12.89 -4.62
C ASN A 121 5.44 12.33 -4.23
N GLY A 122 5.61 11.01 -4.23
CA GLY A 122 6.82 10.33 -3.76
C GLY A 122 6.99 10.34 -2.24
N SER A 123 6.25 11.17 -1.50
CA SER A 123 6.21 11.16 -0.04
C SER A 123 4.91 11.70 0.51
N VAL A 124 4.53 11.27 1.72
CA VAL A 124 3.35 11.75 2.44
C VAL A 124 3.63 11.83 3.93
N ASP A 125 3.30 12.98 4.52
CA ASP A 125 3.31 13.14 5.98
C ASP A 125 2.08 12.48 6.62
N LEU A 126 2.34 11.83 7.74
CA LEU A 126 1.40 11.14 8.59
C LEU A 126 1.33 11.82 9.94
N THR A 127 0.22 12.50 10.20
CA THR A 127 -0.18 12.83 11.57
C THR A 127 -0.69 11.59 12.28
N VAL A 128 -0.69 11.60 13.62
CA VAL A 128 -1.28 10.52 14.44
C VAL A 128 -2.75 10.23 14.06
N GLU A 129 -3.52 11.27 13.72
CA GLU A 129 -4.90 11.12 13.23
C GLU A 129 -4.94 10.35 11.91
N LYS A 130 -4.14 10.74 10.93
CA LYS A 130 -4.07 10.08 9.62
C LYS A 130 -3.63 8.62 9.75
N MET A 131 -2.72 8.31 10.68
CA MET A 131 -2.31 6.93 10.98
C MET A 131 -3.49 6.08 11.48
N ARG A 132 -4.32 6.62 12.38
CA ARG A 132 -5.50 5.93 12.91
C ARG A 132 -6.53 5.67 11.80
N GLU A 133 -6.85 6.69 11.00
CA GLU A 133 -7.82 6.57 9.91
C GLU A 133 -7.37 5.58 8.83
N CYS A 134 -6.07 5.55 8.54
CA CYS A 134 -5.48 4.68 7.52
C CYS A 134 -5.05 3.31 8.04
N ARG A 135 -5.21 3.00 9.35
CA ARG A 135 -4.82 1.71 9.95
C ARG A 135 -3.41 1.28 9.52
N ILE A 136 -2.44 2.12 9.84
CA ILE A 136 -1.05 1.99 9.39
C ILE A 136 -0.34 0.83 10.09
N GLY A 137 0.10 -0.16 9.30
CA GLY A 137 0.57 -1.47 9.76
C GLY A 137 1.87 -1.47 10.57
N TYR A 138 2.77 -0.51 10.34
CA TYR A 138 4.09 -0.53 11.00
C TYR A 138 4.10 0.01 12.43
N ARG A 139 3.00 0.65 12.85
CA ARG A 139 2.83 1.15 14.22
C ARG A 139 1.83 0.36 15.04
N ASP A 140 1.19 -0.70 14.53
CA ASP A 140 0.18 -1.44 15.32
C ASP A 140 0.73 -2.17 16.55
N PHE A 141 2.05 -2.31 16.67
CA PHE A 141 2.71 -2.75 17.91
C PHE A 141 2.97 -1.62 18.91
N LEU A 142 2.79 -0.36 18.48
CA LEU A 142 2.89 0.83 19.31
C LEU A 142 1.47 1.26 19.64
N GLU A 143 1.16 1.37 20.94
CA GLU A 143 -0.09 1.98 21.36
C GLU A 143 -0.11 3.43 20.83
N LEU A 144 -0.91 3.71 19.79
CA LEU A 144 -1.01 5.04 19.17
C LEU A 144 -1.45 6.13 20.17
N GLU A 145 -1.94 5.72 21.33
CA GLU A 145 -2.28 6.58 22.48
C GLU A 145 -1.05 7.08 23.25
N LYS A 146 0.08 6.36 23.15
CA LYS A 146 1.37 6.71 23.77
C LYS A 146 2.25 7.58 22.88
N ILE A 147 1.85 7.78 21.62
CA ILE A 147 2.58 8.63 20.68
C ILE A 147 2.20 10.09 20.92
N ASP A 148 3.18 11.00 20.87
CA ASP A 148 2.90 12.45 20.88
C ASP A 148 1.89 12.78 19.77
N PRO A 149 0.72 13.36 20.07
CA PRO A 149 -0.30 13.69 19.08
C PRO A 149 0.19 14.66 18.00
N ASN A 150 1.26 15.41 18.26
CA ASN A 150 1.89 16.32 17.29
C ASN A 150 3.04 15.68 16.51
N SER A 151 3.35 14.40 16.77
CA SER A 151 4.36 13.69 15.98
C SER A 151 3.92 13.56 14.53
N ILE A 152 4.89 13.69 13.65
CA ILE A 152 4.74 13.52 12.22
C ILE A 152 5.76 12.47 11.80
N ASP A 153 5.26 11.42 11.14
CA ASP A 153 6.11 10.55 10.36
C ASP A 153 5.99 10.92 8.89
N THR A 154 7.03 10.66 8.11
CA THR A 154 6.97 10.83 6.65
C THR A 154 7.16 9.45 6.01
N ILE A 155 6.16 9.01 5.22
CA ILE A 155 6.35 7.88 4.31
C ILE A 155 6.99 8.40 3.03
N ILE A 156 8.04 7.74 2.58
CA ILE A 156 8.73 8.04 1.33
C ILE A 156 8.67 6.80 0.44
N LEU A 157 8.37 7.00 -0.84
CA LEU A 157 8.39 5.94 -1.85
C LEU A 157 9.84 5.60 -2.20
N GLY A 158 10.16 4.32 -2.12
CA GLY A 158 11.52 3.81 -2.29
C GLY A 158 12.24 3.55 -0.98
N TRP A 159 13.35 2.82 -1.09
CA TRP A 159 14.29 2.62 0.01
C TRP A 159 15.52 3.46 -0.30
N SER A 160 15.93 4.27 0.67
CA SER A 160 17.24 4.90 0.61
C SER A 160 18.35 3.86 0.82
N ASP A 161 19.47 4.05 0.11
CA ASP A 161 20.71 3.30 0.27
C ASP A 161 21.35 3.50 1.66
#